data_AF-A0A2T6B6P3-F1
#
_entry.id   AF-A0A2T6B6P3-F1
#
_cell.length_a   1.000
_cell.length_b   1.000
_cell.length_c   1.000
_cell.angle_alpha   90.00
_cell.angle_beta   90.00
_cell.angle_gamma   90.00
#
_symmetry.space_group_name_H-M   'P 1'
#
loop_
_entity.id
_entity.type
_entity.pdbx_description
1 polymer ?
#
loop_
_entity_poly.entity_id
_entity_poly.type
_entity_poly.pdbx_seq_one_letter_code
_entity_poly.pdbx_strand_id
1 'polypeptide(L)'
;MRLLLPAALLIAATPLAAQDLQPVDPLPEGALAILSETEAPEFVLGWQGDLDGDGDADLLAQGAYTAGDGGNAAVLRQMVLRRDGESWTIWQEFVAPDGIKSARLDTTAAGRELVLTLFSYQPDDPHCCPSGSSEMRLPLK
;
A
#
# COMPACT_ATOMS: atom_id res chain seq x y z
N MET A 1 3.70 -57.68 22.95
CA MET A 1 2.98 -56.89 21.93
C MET A 1 3.08 -55.42 22.33
N ARG A 2 4.05 -54.67 21.78
CA ARG A 2 4.28 -53.25 22.11
C ARG A 2 3.44 -52.40 21.16
N LEU A 3 2.42 -51.71 21.67
CA LEU A 3 1.68 -50.71 20.90
C LEU A 3 2.58 -49.49 20.69
N LEU A 4 2.91 -49.21 19.43
CA LEU A 4 3.45 -47.93 18.98
C LEU A 4 2.26 -46.97 18.85
N LEU A 5 2.18 -45.95 19.71
CA LEU A 5 1.30 -44.81 19.49
C LEU A 5 1.88 -43.98 18.33
N PRO A 6 1.11 -43.63 17.29
CA PRO A 6 1.55 -42.67 16.29
C PRO A 6 1.52 -41.27 16.91
N ALA A 7 2.68 -40.62 16.98
CA ALA A 7 2.77 -39.20 17.30
C ALA A 7 2.08 -38.42 16.18
N ALA A 8 0.88 -37.94 16.45
CA ALA A 8 0.19 -37.00 15.56
C ALA A 8 0.94 -35.67 15.60
N LEU A 9 1.66 -35.38 14.52
CA LEU A 9 2.31 -34.09 14.30
C LEU A 9 1.21 -33.06 14.03
N LEU A 10 0.81 -32.29 15.05
CA LEU A 10 -0.03 -31.11 14.87
C LEU A 10 0.79 -30.07 14.10
N ILE A 11 0.51 -29.94 12.80
CA ILE A 11 0.92 -28.77 12.04
C ILE A 11 0.08 -27.62 12.57
N ALA A 12 0.65 -26.80 13.46
CA ALA A 12 0.05 -25.53 13.82
C ALA A 12 -0.02 -24.68 12.55
N ALA A 13 -1.21 -24.52 11.98
CA ALA A 13 -1.44 -23.53 10.94
C ALA A 13 -1.13 -22.16 11.55
N THR A 14 0.04 -21.61 11.25
CA THR A 14 0.32 -20.20 11.53
C THR A 14 -0.79 -19.40 10.85
N PRO A 15 -1.52 -18.54 11.58
CA PRO A 15 -2.47 -17.66 10.93
C PRO A 15 -1.70 -16.88 9.87
N LEU A 16 -2.21 -16.84 8.64
CA LEU A 16 -1.68 -15.90 7.66
C LEU A 16 -1.78 -14.52 8.30
N ALA A 17 -0.63 -13.90 8.51
CA ALA A 17 -0.54 -12.66 9.25
C ALA A 17 -0.81 -11.48 8.31
N ALA A 18 -1.61 -10.53 8.78
CA ALA A 18 -1.60 -9.19 8.22
C ALA A 18 -0.29 -8.51 8.62
N GLN A 19 0.36 -7.83 7.68
CA GLN A 19 1.58 -7.06 7.92
C GLN A 19 1.31 -5.58 7.66
N ASP A 20 1.48 -4.72 8.66
CA ASP A 20 1.44 -3.27 8.43
C ASP A 20 2.64 -2.83 7.57
N LEU A 21 2.36 -2.11 6.48
CA LEU A 21 3.42 -1.51 5.68
C LEU A 21 4.04 -0.35 6.48
N GLN A 22 5.36 -0.21 6.36
CA GLN A 22 6.11 0.79 7.10
C GLN A 22 6.18 2.09 6.28
N PRO A 23 5.87 3.26 6.86
CA PRO A 23 6.07 4.54 6.17
C PRO A 23 7.53 4.71 5.73
N VAL A 24 7.75 5.29 4.55
CA VAL A 24 9.09 5.60 4.03
C VAL A 24 9.16 7.06 3.60
N ASP A 25 10.18 7.77 4.10
CA ASP A 25 10.49 9.15 3.78
C ASP A 25 12.02 9.38 3.95
N PRO A 26 12.75 9.84 2.92
CA PRO A 26 12.28 10.08 1.55
C PRO A 26 12.02 8.78 0.77
N LEU A 27 11.19 8.86 -0.27
CA LEU A 27 11.06 7.79 -1.26
C LEU A 27 12.41 7.53 -1.96
N PRO A 28 12.73 6.28 -2.33
CA PRO A 28 13.89 5.97 -3.17
C PRO A 28 13.90 6.79 -4.47
N GLU A 29 15.07 7.23 -4.91
CA GLU A 29 15.21 8.13 -6.08
C GLU A 29 14.54 7.55 -7.34
N GLY A 30 14.73 6.26 -7.60
CA GLY A 30 14.08 5.59 -8.75
C GLY A 30 12.56 5.58 -8.67
N ALA A 31 11.98 5.42 -7.47
CA ALA A 31 10.54 5.49 -7.26
C ALA A 31 10.01 6.92 -7.42
N LEU A 32 10.75 7.91 -6.90
CA LEU A 32 10.41 9.32 -7.06
C LEU A 32 10.48 9.77 -8.53
N ALA A 33 11.44 9.25 -9.29
CA ALA A 33 11.58 9.50 -10.72
C ALA A 33 10.34 9.00 -11.50
N ILE A 34 9.80 7.83 -11.15
CA ILE A 34 8.55 7.31 -11.73
C ILE A 34 7.37 8.25 -11.44
N LEU A 35 7.20 8.66 -10.18
CA LEU A 35 6.14 9.62 -9.81
C LEU A 35 6.28 10.97 -10.51
N SER A 36 7.50 11.34 -10.89
CA SER A 36 7.82 12.64 -11.46
C SER A 36 7.91 12.64 -12.99
N GLU A 37 7.57 11.52 -13.66
CA GLU A 37 7.81 11.33 -15.10
C GLU A 37 7.13 12.40 -15.95
N THR A 38 5.87 12.75 -15.63
CA THR A 38 5.11 13.78 -16.37
C THR A 38 5.19 15.15 -15.73
N GLU A 39 5.11 15.19 -14.40
CA GLU A 39 5.10 16.39 -13.58
C GLU A 39 5.62 16.02 -12.19
N ALA A 40 6.33 16.94 -11.52
CA ALA A 40 6.77 16.69 -10.16
C ALA A 40 5.58 16.84 -9.19
N PRO A 41 5.34 15.87 -8.28
CA PRO A 41 4.34 16.03 -7.25
C PRO A 41 4.74 17.14 -6.27
N GLU A 42 3.76 17.88 -5.75
CA GLU A 42 3.94 18.86 -4.67
C GLU A 42 4.30 18.18 -3.35
N PHE A 43 3.76 16.97 -3.15
CA PHE A 43 4.00 16.15 -1.97
C PHE A 43 3.91 14.66 -2.30
N VAL A 44 4.70 13.85 -1.61
CA VAL A 44 4.73 12.39 -1.76
C VAL A 44 4.60 11.70 -0.41
N LEU A 45 3.89 10.58 -0.40
CA LEU A 45 3.88 9.62 0.70
C LEU A 45 4.27 8.25 0.16
N GLY A 46 4.99 7.50 0.97
CA GLY A 46 5.40 6.13 0.66
C GLY A 46 5.18 5.19 1.85
N TRP A 47 4.89 3.94 1.53
CA TRP A 47 4.91 2.83 2.48
C TRP A 47 5.61 1.63 1.83
N GLN A 48 6.38 0.87 2.61
CA GLN A 48 7.15 -0.28 2.15
C GLN A 48 6.75 -1.58 2.84
N GLY A 49 6.85 -2.68 2.10
CA GLY A 49 6.62 -4.06 2.56
C GLY A 49 6.96 -5.07 1.46
N ASP A 50 7.07 -6.35 1.81
CA ASP A 50 7.29 -7.42 0.82
C ASP A 50 5.92 -7.85 0.25
N LEU A 51 5.53 -7.24 -0.88
CA LEU A 51 4.16 -7.29 -1.39
C LEU A 51 3.92 -8.48 -2.32
N ASP A 52 4.95 -8.98 -3.01
CA ASP A 52 4.86 -10.20 -3.82
C ASP A 52 5.43 -11.47 -3.16
N GLY A 53 6.19 -11.34 -2.07
CA GLY A 53 6.75 -12.46 -1.33
C GLY A 53 8.11 -12.93 -1.82
N ASP A 54 8.82 -12.13 -2.63
CA ASP A 54 10.17 -12.44 -3.10
C ASP A 54 11.27 -12.14 -2.07
N GLY A 55 10.91 -11.45 -0.98
CA GLY A 55 11.79 -11.09 0.12
C GLY A 55 12.46 -9.73 -0.01
N ASP A 56 12.26 -9.03 -1.12
CA ASP A 56 12.59 -7.63 -1.29
C ASP A 56 11.41 -6.73 -0.88
N ALA A 57 11.72 -5.48 -0.53
CA ALA A 57 10.70 -4.51 -0.17
C ALA A 57 10.18 -3.77 -1.42
N ASP A 58 8.89 -3.90 -1.67
CA ASP A 58 8.11 -3.14 -2.63
C ASP A 58 7.57 -1.85 -2.01
N LEU A 59 7.00 -0.97 -2.84
CA LEU A 59 6.45 0.31 -2.40
C LEU A 59 4.98 0.46 -2.79
N LEU A 60 4.21 1.01 -1.86
CA LEU A 60 2.99 1.75 -2.14
C LEU A 60 3.32 3.23 -2.09
N ALA A 61 2.99 3.98 -3.13
CA ALA A 61 3.28 5.40 -3.22
C ALA A 61 2.04 6.21 -3.60
N GLN A 62 1.96 7.43 -3.08
CA GLN A 62 0.95 8.42 -3.40
C GLN A 62 1.61 9.77 -3.68
N GLY A 63 1.39 10.31 -4.86
CA GLY A 63 1.77 11.68 -5.22
C GLY A 63 0.56 12.62 -5.24
N ALA A 64 0.74 13.85 -4.77
CA ALA A 64 -0.24 14.94 -4.88
C ALA A 64 0.24 15.95 -5.92
N TYR A 65 -0.63 16.28 -6.88
CA TYR A 65 -0.32 17.14 -8.02
C TYR A 65 -1.32 18.29 -8.10
N THR A 66 -0.88 19.46 -8.52
CA THR A 66 -1.76 20.62 -8.69
C THR A 66 -2.84 20.34 -9.74
N ALA A 67 -4.12 20.52 -9.41
CA ALA A 67 -5.20 20.43 -10.39
C ALA A 67 -5.27 21.70 -11.27
N GLY A 68 -4.32 21.87 -12.19
CA GLY A 68 -4.32 22.93 -13.20
C GLY A 68 -4.35 24.38 -12.67
N ASP A 69 -4.67 25.32 -13.57
CA ASP A 69 -4.55 26.76 -13.34
C ASP A 69 -5.62 27.30 -12.36
N GLY A 70 -5.36 27.21 -11.05
CA GLY A 70 -5.94 28.12 -10.05
C GLY A 70 -6.86 27.53 -8.97
N GLY A 71 -6.80 26.23 -8.68
CA GLY A 71 -7.55 25.61 -7.57
C GLY A 71 -6.65 25.07 -6.44
N ASN A 72 -7.15 25.08 -5.20
CA ASN A 72 -6.51 24.42 -4.04
C ASN A 72 -6.77 22.90 -4.01
N ALA A 73 -7.11 22.31 -5.15
CA ALA A 73 -7.41 20.89 -5.25
C ALA A 73 -6.15 20.17 -5.74
N ALA A 74 -5.74 19.14 -4.99
CA ALA A 74 -4.71 18.22 -5.44
C ALA A 74 -5.37 17.02 -6.13
N VAL A 75 -4.82 16.61 -7.27
CA VAL A 75 -5.10 15.29 -7.83
C VAL A 75 -4.15 14.30 -7.17
N LEU A 76 -4.69 13.23 -6.60
CA LEU A 76 -3.89 12.15 -6.06
C LEU A 76 -3.67 11.09 -7.14
N ARG A 77 -2.43 10.62 -7.28
CA ARG A 77 -2.11 9.42 -8.06
C ARG A 77 -1.52 8.39 -7.12
N GLN A 78 -2.03 7.17 -7.15
CA GLN A 78 -1.56 6.07 -6.31
C GLN A 78 -1.06 4.91 -7.16
N MET A 79 0.06 4.33 -6.73
CA MET A 79 0.69 3.21 -7.43
C MET A 79 1.37 2.26 -6.46
N VAL A 80 1.41 0.99 -6.83
CA VAL A 80 2.28 -0.02 -6.27
C VAL A 80 3.48 -0.16 -7.21
N LEU A 81 4.68 -0.03 -6.65
CA LEU A 81 5.93 -0.20 -7.35
C LEU A 81 6.59 -1.48 -6.87
N ARG A 82 6.99 -2.33 -7.82
CA ARG A 82 7.79 -3.52 -7.54
C ARG A 82 9.26 -3.16 -7.60
N ARG A 83 10.04 -3.73 -6.68
CA ARG A 83 11.50 -3.68 -6.75
C ARG A 83 12.02 -4.81 -7.65
N ASP A 84 12.90 -4.47 -8.60
CA ASP A 84 13.61 -5.45 -9.42
C ASP A 84 15.11 -5.13 -9.34
N GLY A 85 15.78 -5.76 -8.37
CA GLY A 85 17.15 -5.46 -7.98
C GLY A 85 17.34 -4.01 -7.48
N GLU A 86 18.04 -3.20 -8.28
CA GLU A 86 18.26 -1.77 -7.99
C GLU A 86 17.24 -0.86 -8.67
N SER A 87 16.35 -1.43 -9.49
CA SER A 87 15.35 -0.69 -10.26
C SER A 87 13.95 -0.79 -9.67
N TRP A 88 13.08 0.13 -10.08
CA TRP A 88 11.68 0.17 -9.70
C TRP A 88 10.81 0.12 -10.95
N THR A 89 9.69 -0.58 -10.90
CA THR A 89 8.70 -0.63 -11.98
C THR A 89 7.30 -0.45 -11.44
N ILE A 90 6.40 0.12 -12.25
CA ILE A 90 4.98 0.20 -11.90
C ILE A 90 4.40 -1.21 -11.98
N TRP A 91 4.02 -1.75 -10.82
CA TRP A 91 3.29 -3.01 -10.76
C TRP A 91 1.79 -2.75 -10.98
N GLN A 92 1.22 -1.78 -10.27
CA GLN A 92 -0.20 -1.49 -10.39
C GLN A 92 -0.50 -0.02 -10.11
N GLU A 93 -1.21 0.64 -11.02
CA GLU A 93 -1.85 1.92 -10.75
C GLU A 93 -3.29 1.69 -10.29
N PHE A 94 -3.78 2.56 -9.41
CA PHE A 94 -5.17 2.54 -8.98
C PHE A 94 -5.61 3.93 -8.54
N VAL A 95 -6.93 4.10 -8.41
CA VAL A 95 -7.54 5.33 -7.91
C VAL A 95 -8.25 5.01 -6.62
N ALA A 96 -7.72 5.52 -5.50
CA ALA A 96 -8.46 5.56 -4.25
C ALA A 96 -9.34 6.81 -4.21
N PRO A 97 -10.52 6.76 -3.56
CA PRO A 97 -11.41 7.92 -3.46
C PRO A 97 -10.82 9.10 -2.69
N ASP A 98 -9.88 8.82 -1.78
CA ASP A 98 -9.28 9.77 -0.86
C ASP A 98 -7.81 9.41 -0.56
N GLY A 99 -7.11 10.27 0.19
CA GLY A 99 -5.71 10.05 0.56
C GLY A 99 -5.51 8.84 1.48
N ILE A 100 -4.42 8.11 1.27
CA ILE A 100 -4.03 6.97 2.10
C ILE A 100 -3.45 7.45 3.44
N LYS A 101 -3.94 6.89 4.55
CA LYS A 101 -3.44 7.12 5.92
C LYS A 101 -2.42 6.06 6.32
N SER A 102 -2.74 4.81 6.02
CA SER A 102 -1.94 3.64 6.33
C SER A 102 -2.33 2.49 5.42
N ALA A 103 -1.45 1.50 5.30
CA ALA A 103 -1.70 0.30 4.53
C ALA A 103 -1.17 -0.91 5.28
N ARG A 104 -1.81 -2.06 5.06
CA ARG A 104 -1.33 -3.37 5.48
C ARG A 104 -1.49 -4.37 4.35
N LEU A 105 -0.66 -5.40 4.34
CA LEU A 105 -0.77 -6.54 3.47
C LEU A 105 -1.52 -7.65 4.21
N ASP A 106 -2.72 -7.99 3.75
CA ASP A 106 -3.44 -9.18 4.18
C ASP A 106 -3.06 -10.32 3.21
N THR A 107 -2.35 -11.34 3.72
CA THR A 107 -2.19 -12.58 2.98
C THR A 107 -3.38 -13.48 3.31
N THR A 108 -4.05 -14.03 2.30
CA THR A 108 -5.15 -14.99 2.47
C THR A 108 -4.89 -16.24 1.65
N ALA A 109 -5.70 -17.29 1.85
CA ALA A 109 -5.66 -18.48 0.99
C ALA A 109 -6.00 -18.16 -0.49
N ALA A 110 -6.68 -17.04 -0.75
CA ALA A 110 -7.04 -16.59 -2.09
C ALA A 110 -5.94 -15.74 -2.77
N GLY A 111 -4.93 -15.30 -2.02
CA GLY A 111 -3.87 -14.42 -2.52
C GLY A 111 -3.53 -13.29 -1.54
N ARG A 112 -2.75 -12.33 -2.03
CA ARG A 112 -2.29 -11.15 -1.29
C ARG A 112 -3.15 -9.93 -1.63
N GLU A 113 -3.58 -9.20 -0.61
CA GLU A 113 -4.37 -7.97 -0.77
C GLU A 113 -3.72 -6.83 0.01
N LEU A 114 -3.57 -5.67 -0.63
CA LEU A 114 -3.36 -4.43 0.11
C LEU A 114 -4.68 -3.98 0.71
N VAL A 115 -4.64 -3.69 2.00
CA VAL A 115 -5.76 -3.11 2.72
C VAL A 115 -5.38 -1.70 3.14
N LEU A 116 -6.00 -0.74 2.48
CA LEU A 116 -5.73 0.69 2.61
C LEU A 116 -6.74 1.29 3.59
N THR A 117 -6.23 2.00 4.60
CA THR A 117 -7.05 2.90 5.39
C THR A 117 -6.95 4.28 4.78
N LEU A 118 -8.08 4.83 4.33
CA LEU A 118 -8.15 6.12 3.67
C LEU A 118 -8.68 7.18 4.63
N PHE A 119 -8.42 8.45 4.33
CA PHE A 119 -9.21 9.56 4.88
C PHE A 119 -10.64 9.46 4.35
N SER A 120 -11.61 9.99 5.10
CA SER A 120 -12.98 10.15 4.61
C SER A 120 -13.65 11.31 5.33
N TYR A 121 -14.44 12.10 4.59
CA TYR A 121 -15.21 13.20 5.15
C TYR A 121 -16.47 12.70 5.83
N GLN A 122 -16.71 13.18 7.04
CA GLN A 122 -17.99 13.10 7.73
C GLN A 122 -18.87 14.31 7.38
N PRO A 123 -20.20 14.25 7.60
CA PRO A 123 -21.11 15.32 7.23
C PRO A 123 -20.77 16.71 7.80
N ASP A 124 -20.14 16.75 8.98
CA ASP A 124 -19.79 17.99 9.69
C ASP A 124 -18.29 18.35 9.58
N ASP A 125 -17.53 17.62 8.76
CA ASP A 125 -16.10 17.90 8.61
C ASP A 125 -15.88 19.20 7.82
N PRO A 126 -14.97 20.09 8.27
CA PRO A 126 -14.46 21.15 7.42
C PRO A 126 -13.81 20.56 6.17
N HIS A 127 -13.98 21.22 5.01
CA HIS A 127 -13.42 20.79 3.72
C HIS A 127 -11.89 20.60 3.70
N CYS A 128 -11.15 21.09 4.69
CA CYS A 128 -9.70 20.89 4.78
C CYS A 128 -9.30 19.60 5.48
N CYS A 129 -10.20 19.03 6.28
CA CYS A 129 -9.80 18.33 7.49
C CYS A 129 -10.73 17.13 7.74
N PRO A 130 -10.63 16.06 6.93
CA PRO A 130 -11.43 14.85 7.12
C PRO A 130 -11.07 14.19 8.46
N SER A 131 -12.07 13.87 9.27
CA SER A 131 -11.91 13.23 10.57
C SER A 131 -12.13 11.72 10.53
N GLY A 132 -12.83 11.22 9.50
CA GLY A 132 -13.18 9.81 9.35
C GLY A 132 -12.09 8.94 8.73
N SER A 133 -12.42 7.65 8.63
CA SER A 133 -11.67 6.66 7.86
C SER A 133 -12.57 5.68 7.15
N SER A 134 -12.14 5.24 5.97
CA SER A 134 -12.73 4.14 5.21
C SER A 134 -11.66 3.09 4.89
N GLU A 135 -12.08 1.86 4.58
CA GLU A 135 -11.19 0.78 4.15
C GLU A 135 -11.40 0.51 2.66
N MET A 136 -10.32 0.37 1.91
CA MET A 136 -10.31 -0.10 0.52
C MET A 136 -9.40 -1.32 0.42
N ARG A 137 -9.86 -2.37 -0.26
CA ARG A 137 -9.08 -3.59 -0.53
C ARG A 137 -8.67 -3.62 -1.99
N LEU A 138 -7.38 -3.85 -2.22
CA LEU A 138 -6.76 -3.93 -3.52
C LEU A 138 -6.06 -5.28 -3.67
N PRO A 139 -6.64 -6.24 -4.42
CA PRO A 139 -5.97 -7.48 -4.74
C PRO A 139 -4.71 -7.20 -5.56
N LEU A 140 -3.58 -7.76 -5.12
CA LEU A 140 -2.32 -7.72 -5.86
C LEU A 140 -2.31 -8.88 -6.86
N LYS A 141 -2.19 -8.56 -8.16
CA LYS A 141 -2.25 -9.52 -9.27
C LYS A 141 -0.92 -9.74 -9.94
#